data_AF-A0A0A9EX12-F1
#
_entry.id   AF-A0A0A9EX12-F1
#
_cell.length_a   1.000
_cell.length_b   1.000
_cell.length_c   1.000
_cell.angle_alpha   90.00
_cell.angle_beta   90.00
_cell.angle_gamma   90.00
#
_symmetry.space_group_name_H-M   'P 1'
#
loop_
_entity.id
_entity.type
_entity.pdbx_description
1 polymer ?
#
loop_
_entity_poly.entity_id
_entity_poly.type
_entity_poly.pdbx_seq_one_letter_code
_entity_poly.pdbx_strand_id
1 'polypeptide(L)'
;MLQVLVSIQALVLNAKPYFNEPGYVMHANTPHGEKKSLTYNEDTFLLSCRTMLYSLRNPPKNFEDFVAGHFRKCGRNILVACRAYLDGAQVGCLAKDGVQDVDEGDKSCSVRFKQSLKRLFEELLMEFTVKGADCDQFLAQKAKPGSSAAAADTTLRL
;
A
#
# COMPACT_ATOMS: atom_id res chain seq x y z
N MET A 1 7.34 29.23 2.19
CA MET A 1 7.17 27.95 1.44
C MET A 1 7.32 26.71 2.32
N LEU A 2 8.35 26.59 3.17
CA LEU A 2 8.53 25.40 4.03
C LEU A 2 7.30 25.07 4.89
N GLN A 3 6.70 26.07 5.54
CA GLN A 3 5.50 25.89 6.36
C GLN A 3 4.33 25.25 5.60
N VAL A 4 4.15 25.60 4.32
CA VAL A 4 3.09 25.02 3.48
C VAL A 4 3.35 23.54 3.20
N LEU A 5 4.61 23.16 2.94
CA LEU A 5 4.97 21.76 2.71
C LEU A 5 4.79 20.91 3.97
N VAL A 6 5.20 21.44 5.12
CA VAL A 6 5.01 20.75 6.41
C VAL A 6 3.53 20.61 6.75
N SER A 7 2.71 21.64 6.47
CA SER A 7 1.26 21.54 6.71
C SER A 7 0.58 20.49 5.80
N ILE A 8 1.03 20.34 4.56
CA ILE A 8 0.50 19.29 3.66
C ILE A 8 0.83 17.91 4.22
N GLN A 9 2.07 17.70 4.67
CA GLN A 9 2.48 16.41 5.24
C GLN A 9 1.72 16.06 6.52
N ALA A 10 1.49 17.04 7.40
CA ALA A 10 0.85 16.81 8.69
C ALA A 10 -0.68 16.71 8.60
N LEU A 11 -1.31 17.60 7.83
CA LEU A 11 -2.77 17.75 7.85
C LEU A 11 -3.46 17.01 6.72
N VAL A 12 -2.84 16.94 5.53
CA VAL A 12 -3.46 16.31 4.36
C VAL A 12 -3.05 14.83 4.25
N LEU A 13 -1.75 14.54 4.33
CA LEU A 13 -1.20 13.19 4.15
C LEU A 13 -1.10 12.40 5.46
N ASN A 14 -2.20 12.34 6.23
CA ASN A 14 -2.27 11.63 7.50
C ASN A 14 -2.76 10.17 7.37
N ALA A 15 -2.81 9.42 8.48
CA ALA A 15 -3.15 8.00 8.49
C ALA A 15 -4.65 7.69 8.27
N LYS A 16 -5.54 8.66 8.50
CA LYS A 16 -7.00 8.52 8.35
C LYS A 16 -7.61 9.72 7.61
N PRO A 17 -7.25 9.92 6.32
CA PRO A 17 -7.65 11.09 5.54
C PRO A 17 -9.17 11.23 5.36
N TYR A 18 -9.94 10.15 5.55
CA TYR A 18 -11.40 10.20 5.59
C TYR A 18 -11.96 11.25 6.57
N PHE A 19 -11.29 11.44 7.72
CA PHE A 19 -11.74 12.40 8.74
C PHE A 19 -11.29 13.84 8.47
N ASN A 20 -10.57 14.09 7.37
CA ASN A 20 -10.27 15.45 6.92
C ASN A 20 -11.52 16.14 6.34
N GLU A 21 -12.56 15.37 5.99
CA GLU A 21 -13.80 15.91 5.46
C GLU A 21 -14.60 16.66 6.54
N PRO A 22 -15.14 17.85 6.23
CA PRO A 22 -15.94 18.61 7.18
C PRO A 22 -17.11 17.80 7.76
N GLY A 23 -17.19 17.77 9.09
CA GLY A 23 -18.26 17.07 9.82
C GLY A 23 -18.00 15.58 10.08
N TYR A 24 -16.98 14.96 9.46
CA TYR A 24 -16.74 13.52 9.61
C TYR A 24 -16.00 13.17 10.91
N VAL A 25 -15.29 14.12 11.50
CA VAL A 25 -14.59 13.97 12.80
C VAL A 25 -15.54 13.47 13.91
N MET A 26 -16.82 13.84 13.86
CA MET A 26 -17.82 13.40 14.84
C MET A 26 -18.08 11.88 14.82
N HIS A 27 -17.71 11.21 13.73
CA HIS A 27 -17.82 9.76 13.58
C HIS A 27 -16.50 9.02 13.84
N ALA A 28 -15.42 9.73 14.19
CA ALA A 28 -14.16 9.11 14.57
C ALA A 28 -14.36 8.17 15.77
N ASN A 29 -13.61 7.07 15.80
CA ASN A 29 -13.70 6.04 16.85
C ASN A 29 -15.06 5.32 16.95
N THR A 30 -16.00 5.56 16.01
CA THR A 30 -17.21 4.74 15.89
C THR A 30 -16.94 3.56 14.94
N PRO A 31 -17.52 2.37 15.16
CA PRO A 31 -17.33 1.24 14.24
C PRO A 31 -17.69 1.57 12.79
N HIS A 32 -18.72 2.40 12.58
CA HIS A 32 -19.12 2.85 11.25
C HIS A 32 -18.08 3.79 10.62
N GLY A 33 -17.64 4.81 11.35
CA GLY A 33 -16.66 5.78 10.86
C GLY A 33 -15.30 5.14 10.60
N GLU A 34 -14.85 4.24 11.48
CA GLU A 34 -13.62 3.47 11.30
C GLU A 34 -13.71 2.60 10.05
N LYS A 35 -14.82 1.86 9.85
CA LYS A 35 -15.02 1.07 8.62
C LYS A 35 -14.97 1.92 7.35
N LYS A 36 -15.57 3.11 7.37
CA LYS A 36 -15.51 4.07 6.25
C LYS A 36 -14.09 4.57 6.00
N SER A 37 -13.35 4.87 7.07
CA SER A 37 -11.94 5.27 6.99
C SER A 37 -11.07 4.16 6.37
N LEU A 38 -11.32 2.89 6.69
CA LEU A 38 -10.59 1.77 6.10
C LEU A 38 -10.83 1.65 4.58
N THR A 39 -12.10 1.73 4.16
CA THR A 39 -12.44 1.72 2.72
C THR A 39 -11.81 2.91 1.99
N TYR A 40 -11.80 4.09 2.62
CA TYR A 40 -11.18 5.28 2.04
C TYR A 40 -9.65 5.10 1.87
N ASN A 41 -8.99 4.49 2.86
CA ASN A 41 -7.55 4.19 2.78
C ASN A 41 -7.23 3.23 1.64
N GLU A 42 -8.05 2.19 1.44
CA GLU A 42 -7.92 1.27 0.31
C GLU A 42 -7.97 2.01 -1.03
N ASP A 43 -9.00 2.84 -1.24
CA ASP A 43 -9.16 3.60 -2.48
C ASP A 43 -8.01 4.59 -2.68
N THR A 44 -7.59 5.28 -1.62
CA THR A 44 -6.46 6.24 -1.65
C THR A 44 -5.14 5.55 -1.98
N PHE A 45 -4.92 4.34 -1.47
CA PHE A 45 -3.73 3.57 -1.80
C PHE A 45 -3.71 3.12 -3.27
N LEU A 46 -4.85 2.66 -3.81
CA LEU A 46 -4.95 2.34 -5.24
C LEU A 46 -4.70 3.56 -6.13
N LEU A 47 -5.21 4.74 -5.74
CA LEU A 47 -4.93 6.00 -6.43
C LEU A 47 -3.45 6.35 -6.35
N SER A 48 -2.82 6.17 -5.19
CA SER A 48 -1.38 6.38 -5.01
C SER A 48 -0.56 5.49 -5.93
N CYS A 49 -0.88 4.20 -6.03
CA CYS A 49 -0.27 3.27 -6.98
C CYS A 49 -0.40 3.72 -8.44
N ARG A 50 -1.59 4.19 -8.85
CA ARG A 50 -1.81 4.72 -10.21
C ARG A 50 -1.00 5.98 -10.47
N THR A 51 -0.92 6.88 -9.50
CA THR A 51 -0.11 8.11 -9.60
C THR A 51 1.38 7.78 -9.72
N MET A 52 1.87 6.81 -8.94
CA MET A 52 3.27 6.34 -9.06
C MET A 52 3.54 5.79 -10.46
N LEU A 53 2.66 4.95 -11.02
CA LEU A 53 2.77 4.47 -12.40
C LEU A 53 2.77 5.60 -13.42
N TYR A 54 1.89 6.58 -13.25
CA TYR A 54 1.83 7.74 -14.13
C TYR A 54 3.15 8.52 -14.10
N SER A 55 3.69 8.81 -12.90
CA SER A 55 4.97 9.51 -12.76
C SER A 55 6.15 8.72 -13.32
N LEU A 56 6.17 7.39 -13.20
CA LEU A 56 7.21 6.53 -13.79
C LEU A 56 7.22 6.58 -15.32
N ARG A 57 6.03 6.58 -15.93
CA ARG A 57 5.82 6.58 -17.38
C ARG A 57 5.95 7.99 -17.99
N ASN A 58 5.52 9.01 -17.27
CA ASN A 58 5.49 10.40 -17.69
C ASN A 58 6.06 11.29 -16.57
N PRO A 59 7.38 11.24 -16.32
CA PRO A 59 7.98 12.08 -15.29
C PRO A 59 7.76 13.56 -15.59
N PRO A 60 7.49 14.40 -14.57
CA PRO A 60 7.40 15.84 -14.76
C PRO A 60 8.71 16.40 -15.33
N LYS A 61 8.59 17.41 -16.21
CA LYS A 61 9.75 18.05 -16.83
C LYS A 61 10.74 18.54 -15.77
N ASN A 62 12.01 18.19 -15.94
CA ASN A 62 13.12 18.49 -15.01
C ASN A 62 13.11 17.69 -13.70
N PHE A 63 12.24 16.67 -13.56
CA PHE A 63 12.20 15.76 -12.41
C PHE A 63 12.47 14.30 -12.81
N GLU A 64 12.92 14.05 -14.04
CA GLU A 64 13.11 12.71 -14.60
C GLU A 64 14.05 11.86 -13.75
N ASP A 65 15.23 12.40 -13.45
CA ASP A 65 16.24 11.73 -12.61
C ASP A 65 15.78 11.58 -11.17
N PHE A 66 15.07 12.58 -10.65
CA PHE A 66 14.51 12.54 -9.30
C PHE A 66 13.49 11.42 -9.15
N VAL A 67 12.55 11.31 -10.10
CA VAL A 67 11.53 10.25 -10.13
C VAL A 67 12.20 8.88 -10.26
N ALA A 68 13.13 8.72 -11.20
CA ALA A 68 13.85 7.47 -11.38
C ALA A 68 14.63 7.06 -10.12
N GLY A 69 15.41 7.99 -9.54
CA GLY A 69 16.17 7.75 -8.31
C GLY A 69 15.29 7.44 -7.10
N HIS A 70 14.17 8.15 -6.94
CA HIS A 70 13.20 7.91 -5.87
C HIS A 70 12.63 6.48 -5.96
N PHE A 71 12.11 6.08 -7.12
CA PHE A 71 11.48 4.78 -7.26
C PHE A 71 12.48 3.62 -7.34
N ARG A 72 13.72 3.87 -7.78
CA ARG A 72 14.81 2.91 -7.62
C ARG A 72 15.05 2.57 -6.15
N LYS A 73 15.07 3.58 -5.28
CA LYS A 73 15.30 3.41 -3.82
C LYS A 73 14.07 2.86 -3.09
N CYS A 74 12.87 3.29 -3.47
CA CYS A 74 11.64 2.99 -2.73
C CYS A 74 10.84 1.81 -3.30
N GLY A 75 11.07 1.41 -4.55
CA GLY A 75 10.26 0.42 -5.27
C GLY A 75 10.09 -0.89 -4.51
N ARG A 76 11.17 -1.45 -3.95
CA ARG A 76 11.13 -2.65 -3.12
C ARG A 76 10.18 -2.53 -1.94
N ASN A 77 10.25 -1.43 -1.19
CA ASN A 77 9.39 -1.21 -0.01
C ASN A 77 7.92 -1.06 -0.42
N ILE A 78 7.65 -0.44 -1.57
CA ILE A 78 6.29 -0.30 -2.11
C ILE A 78 5.74 -1.68 -2.46
N LEU A 79 6.53 -2.54 -3.13
CA LEU A 79 6.12 -3.90 -3.47
C LEU A 79 5.90 -4.77 -2.22
N VAL A 80 6.73 -4.63 -1.19
CA VAL A 80 6.52 -5.29 0.12
C VAL A 80 5.17 -4.86 0.71
N ALA A 81 4.86 -3.56 0.68
CA ALA A 81 3.58 -3.07 1.20
C ALA A 81 2.38 -3.62 0.41
N CYS A 82 2.45 -3.57 -0.93
CA CYS A 82 1.43 -4.16 -1.78
C CYS A 82 1.22 -5.65 -1.47
N ARG A 83 2.31 -6.42 -1.28
CA ARG A 83 2.23 -7.84 -0.97
C ARG A 83 1.54 -8.10 0.36
N ALA A 84 1.94 -7.41 1.42
CA ALA A 84 1.31 -7.53 2.72
C ALA A 84 -0.19 -7.22 2.67
N TYR A 85 -0.60 -6.19 1.91
CA TYR A 85 -2.02 -5.86 1.75
C TYR A 85 -2.79 -6.89 0.91
N LEU A 86 -2.15 -7.52 -0.08
CA LEU A 86 -2.73 -8.66 -0.80
C LEU A 86 -2.92 -9.87 0.12
N ASP A 87 -1.97 -10.11 1.03
CA ASP A 87 -1.98 -11.21 1.99
C ASP A 87 -2.91 -10.94 3.20
N GLY A 88 -3.54 -9.76 3.25
CA GLY A 88 -4.61 -9.45 4.21
C GLY A 88 -4.26 -8.46 5.29
N ALA A 89 -3.04 -7.91 5.31
CA ALA A 89 -2.72 -6.78 6.18
C ALA A 89 -3.57 -5.55 5.80
N GLN A 90 -3.99 -4.79 6.80
CA GLN A 90 -4.78 -3.58 6.60
C GLN A 90 -3.94 -2.46 5.97
N VAL A 91 -4.52 -1.67 5.05
CA VAL A 91 -3.83 -0.48 4.52
C VAL A 91 -3.47 0.50 5.64
N GLY A 92 -2.18 0.85 5.74
CA GLY A 92 -1.65 1.79 6.71
C GLY A 92 -0.94 1.16 7.91
N CYS A 93 -1.09 -0.14 8.15
CA CYS A 93 -0.50 -0.80 9.34
C CYS A 93 1.02 -1.04 9.26
N LEU A 94 1.61 -0.93 8.07
CA LEU A 94 3.04 -1.16 7.87
C LEU A 94 3.83 0.09 8.26
N ALA A 95 4.10 0.25 9.54
CA ALA A 95 5.06 1.25 10.02
C ALA A 95 6.49 0.73 9.82
N LYS A 96 7.37 1.60 9.32
CA LYS A 96 8.79 1.27 9.13
C LYS A 96 9.54 1.06 10.45
N ASP A 97 9.08 1.60 11.58
CA ASP A 97 9.76 1.54 12.89
C ASP A 97 8.83 1.89 14.09
N GLY A 98 7.63 1.32 14.21
CA GLY A 98 6.84 1.60 15.42
C GLY A 98 5.39 1.13 15.41
N VAL A 99 5.05 0.39 16.45
CA VAL A 99 3.75 -0.21 16.79
C VAL A 99 2.56 0.63 16.30
N GLN A 100 1.70 0.02 15.49
CA GLN A 100 0.31 0.46 15.33
C GLN A 100 -0.58 -0.59 15.98
N ASP A 101 -1.39 -0.15 16.94
CA ASP A 101 -2.42 -0.95 17.59
C ASP A 101 -3.42 -1.47 16.54
N VAL A 102 -3.31 -2.75 16.20
CA VAL A 102 -4.29 -3.45 15.37
C VAL A 102 -5.40 -3.99 16.26
N ASP A 103 -6.48 -3.22 16.36
CA ASP A 103 -7.70 -3.67 17.05
C ASP A 103 -8.30 -4.92 16.37
N GLU A 104 -8.63 -5.95 17.18
CA GLU A 104 -8.89 -7.38 16.87
C GLU A 104 -10.20 -7.67 16.11
N GLY A 105 -10.55 -6.84 15.12
CA GLY A 105 -11.67 -7.09 14.21
C GLY A 105 -11.23 -7.68 12.86
N ASP A 106 -12.15 -8.27 12.10
CA ASP A 106 -11.96 -8.68 10.70
C ASP A 106 -11.65 -7.45 9.80
N LYS A 107 -10.40 -6.99 9.88
CA LYS A 107 -9.86 -5.78 9.21
C LYS A 107 -9.00 -6.13 8.01
N SER A 108 -9.24 -7.29 7.41
CA SER A 108 -8.57 -7.67 6.19
C SER A 108 -9.04 -6.77 5.03
N CYS A 109 -8.14 -6.48 4.09
CA CYS A 109 -8.52 -5.64 2.95
C CYS A 109 -9.65 -6.27 2.12
N SER A 110 -10.53 -5.43 1.57
CA SER A 110 -11.65 -5.85 0.76
C SER A 110 -11.21 -6.65 -0.48
N VAL A 111 -12.06 -7.60 -0.91
CA VAL A 111 -11.79 -8.43 -2.09
C VAL A 111 -11.59 -7.57 -3.35
N ARG A 112 -12.42 -6.52 -3.51
CA ARG A 112 -12.34 -5.59 -4.64
C ARG A 112 -11.01 -4.83 -4.65
N PHE A 113 -10.55 -4.39 -3.47
CA PHE A 113 -9.25 -3.76 -3.33
C PHE A 113 -8.14 -4.74 -3.72
N LYS A 114 -8.12 -5.95 -3.17
CA LYS A 114 -7.09 -6.97 -3.46
C LYS A 114 -7.01 -7.29 -4.95
N GLN A 115 -8.16 -7.44 -5.62
CA GLN A 115 -8.20 -7.66 -7.08
C GLN A 115 -7.58 -6.49 -7.87
N SER A 116 -7.93 -5.26 -7.50
CA SER A 116 -7.41 -4.05 -8.15
C SER A 116 -5.91 -3.88 -7.89
N LEU A 117 -5.48 -4.12 -6.65
CA LEU A 117 -4.09 -4.04 -6.23
C LEU A 117 -3.23 -5.08 -6.93
N LYS A 118 -3.74 -6.30 -7.14
CA LYS A 118 -3.00 -7.35 -7.84
C LYS A 118 -2.60 -6.91 -9.25
N ARG A 119 -3.50 -6.25 -9.99
CA ARG A 119 -3.18 -5.71 -11.31
C ARG A 119 -2.11 -4.61 -11.23
N LEU A 120 -2.28 -3.66 -10.31
CA LEU A 120 -1.33 -2.56 -10.13
C LEU A 120 0.04 -3.05 -9.66
N PHE A 121 0.09 -4.10 -8.84
CA PHE A 121 1.32 -4.73 -8.37
C PHE A 121 2.16 -5.24 -9.54
N GLU A 122 1.54 -5.94 -10.50
CA GLU A 122 2.24 -6.44 -11.69
C GLU A 122 2.78 -5.30 -12.54
N GLU A 123 2.00 -4.23 -12.75
CA GLU A 123 2.47 -3.06 -13.51
C GLU A 123 3.62 -2.35 -12.79
N LEU A 124 3.50 -2.14 -11.48
CA LEU A 124 4.54 -1.50 -10.66
C LEU A 124 5.82 -2.33 -10.63
N LEU A 125 5.72 -3.65 -10.51
CA LEU A 125 6.86 -4.55 -10.53
C LEU A 125 7.67 -4.40 -11.83
N MET A 126 6.98 -4.34 -12.97
CA MET A 126 7.65 -4.15 -14.26
C MET A 126 8.34 -2.78 -14.34
N GLU A 127 7.64 -1.69 -14.00
CA GLU A 127 8.20 -0.33 -14.07
C GLU A 127 9.37 -0.15 -13.08
N PHE A 128 9.26 -0.65 -11.85
CA PHE A 128 10.32 -0.57 -10.87
C PHE A 128 11.56 -1.38 -11.27
N THR A 129 11.38 -2.55 -11.88
CA THR A 129 12.48 -3.35 -12.42
C THR A 129 13.21 -2.57 -13.51
N VAL A 130 12.48 -1.93 -14.44
CA VAL A 130 13.07 -1.08 -15.49
C VAL A 130 13.85 0.10 -14.91
N LYS A 131 13.39 0.69 -13.79
CA LYS A 131 14.12 1.76 -13.08
C LYS A 131 15.25 1.25 -12.17
N GLY A 132 15.51 -0.05 -12.14
CA GLY A 132 16.63 -0.66 -11.41
C GLY A 132 16.42 -0.80 -9.91
N ALA A 133 15.17 -0.84 -9.45
CA ALA A 133 14.85 -1.21 -8.07
C ALA A 133 15.12 -2.70 -7.83
N ASP A 134 15.55 -3.06 -6.62
CA ASP A 134 15.73 -4.46 -6.19
C ASP A 134 14.37 -5.18 -6.12
N CYS A 135 14.07 -5.96 -7.16
CA CYS A 135 12.80 -6.65 -7.36
C CYS A 135 12.96 -8.18 -7.51
N ASP A 136 14.16 -8.72 -7.32
CA ASP A 136 14.52 -10.09 -7.69
C ASP A 136 13.62 -11.13 -7.00
N GLN A 137 13.34 -10.92 -5.72
CA GLN A 137 12.45 -11.79 -4.94
C GLN A 137 11.04 -11.88 -5.54
N PHE A 138 10.50 -10.77 -6.03
CA PHE A 138 9.16 -10.71 -6.62
C PHE A 138 9.12 -11.31 -8.02
N LEU A 139 10.16 -11.09 -8.82
CA LEU A 139 10.31 -11.71 -10.14
C LEU A 139 10.45 -13.24 -10.04
N ALA A 140 11.23 -13.74 -9.07
CA ALA A 140 11.40 -15.16 -8.81
C ALA A 140 10.09 -15.84 -8.37
N GLN A 141 9.26 -15.16 -7.56
CA GLN A 141 7.94 -15.65 -7.18
C GLN A 141 6.97 -15.73 -8.37
N LYS A 142 7.05 -14.77 -9.31
CA LYS A 142 6.24 -14.78 -10.53
C LYS A 142 6.62 -15.91 -11.49
N ALA A 143 7.90 -16.28 -11.54
CA ALA A 143 8.41 -17.35 -12.39
C ALA A 143 8.09 -18.77 -11.89
N LYS A 144 7.66 -18.92 -10.63
CA LYS A 144 7.20 -20.20 -10.09
C LYS A 144 5.68 -20.29 -10.21
N PRO A 145 5.12 -21.07 -11.16
CA PRO A 145 3.68 -21.28 -11.22
C PRO A 145 3.26 -22.16 -10.03
N GLY A 146 2.66 -21.54 -9.01
CA GLY A 146 1.90 -22.22 -7.96
C GLY A 146 2.73 -22.87 -6.83
N SER A 147 2.85 -22.17 -5.70
CA SER A 147 2.84 -22.85 -4.39
C SER A 147 2.29 -21.91 -3.31
N SER A 148 0.97 -21.90 -3.15
CA SER A 148 0.37 -21.50 -1.87
C SER A 148 -0.72 -22.50 -1.50
N ALA A 149 -0.27 -23.66 -1.04
CA ALA A 149 -0.99 -24.54 -0.13
C ALA A 149 0.06 -25.42 0.54
N ALA A 150 0.64 -24.96 1.65
CA ALA A 150 1.32 -25.83 2.59
C ALA A 150 0.30 -26.15 3.69
N ALA A 151 -0.01 -27.45 3.78
CA ALA A 151 -1.11 -28.04 4.51
C ALA A 151 -1.02 -27.80 6.03
N ALA A 152 -2.21 -27.72 6.64
CA ALA A 152 -2.38 -27.96 8.06
C ALA A 152 -1.99 -29.42 8.36
N ASP A 153 -0.87 -29.61 9.04
CA ASP A 153 -0.54 -30.86 9.71
C ASP A 153 -1.02 -30.75 11.16
N THR A 154 -2.29 -31.11 11.38
CA THR A 154 -2.75 -31.47 12.73
C THR A 154 -2.67 -32.98 12.82
N THR A 155 -1.51 -33.44 13.28
CA THR A 155 -1.25 -34.81 13.69
C THR A 155 -2.28 -35.28 14.73
N LEU A 156 -3.13 -36.23 14.34
CA LEU A 156 -3.84 -37.11 15.26
C LEU A 156 -2.80 -38.05 15.91
N ARG A 157 -2.70 -38.03 17.24
CA ARG A 157 -2.10 -39.13 18.01
C ARG A 157 -3.08 -39.55 19.11
N LEU A 158 -3.65 -40.73 18.86
CA LEU A 158 -4.22 -41.76 19.75
C LEU A 158 -5.26 -41.32 20.78
#